data_AF-A0A9W8XZ12-F1
#
_entry.id   AF-A0A9W8XZ12-F1
#
_cell.length_a   1.000
_cell.length_b   1.000
_cell.length_c   1.000
_cell.angle_alpha   90.00
_cell.angle_beta   90.00
_cell.angle_gamma   90.00
#
_symmetry.space_group_name_H-M   'P 1'
#
loop_
_entity.id
_entity.type
_entity.pdbx_description
1 polymer ?
#
loop_
_entity_poly.entity_id
_entity_poly.type
_entity_poly.pdbx_seq_one_letter_code
_entity_poly.pdbx_strand_id
1 'polypeptide(L)'
;MCWKSRCVDEKGTDTKLHDEFVWPEDVVSAGGGLCDEAMKRIEETGLDEDGGVAYANKVLTNAFDDQNNYLHKGRELLVTMTIDYIPPLAASRDGIQAIAKGVRDLCSSAVGRLMDGRDGCTESVNWFVSQKAKFTDHLAAKGGEIGMFFDGSNNKVATVQLGFSEDSN
;
A
#
# COMPACT_ATOMS: atom_id res chain seq x y z
N MET A 1 -8.41 -17.36 7.10
CA MET A 1 -7.38 -16.73 6.25
C MET A 1 -6.40 -16.02 7.17
N CYS A 2 -5.12 -15.98 6.81
CA CYS A 2 -4.10 -15.26 7.57
C CYS A 2 -3.49 -14.15 6.70
N TRP A 3 -3.16 -13.01 7.29
CA TRP A 3 -2.57 -11.87 6.59
C TRP A 3 -1.20 -11.55 7.18
N LYS A 4 -0.20 -11.27 6.32
CA LYS A 4 1.16 -10.90 6.75
C LYS A 4 1.63 -9.67 5.97
N SER A 5 2.11 -8.65 6.68
CA SER A 5 2.73 -7.45 6.11
C SER A 5 4.23 -7.62 5.90
N ARG A 6 4.77 -6.98 4.87
CA ARG A 6 6.21 -6.84 4.62
C ARG A 6 6.49 -5.47 3.98
N CYS A 7 7.60 -4.84 4.36
CA CYS A 7 8.00 -3.56 3.80
C CYS A 7 8.98 -3.78 2.65
N VAL A 8 8.42 -4.04 1.49
CA VAL A 8 9.17 -4.33 0.26
C VAL A 8 8.65 -3.51 -0.91
N ASP A 9 9.53 -3.23 -1.88
CA ASP A 9 9.20 -2.63 -3.17
C ASP A 9 8.49 -3.62 -4.11
N GLU A 10 8.13 -3.17 -5.31
CA GLU A 10 7.52 -3.99 -6.38
C GLU A 10 8.34 -5.21 -6.80
N LYS A 11 9.64 -5.25 -6.47
CA LYS A 11 10.56 -6.36 -6.77
C LYS A 11 10.74 -7.29 -5.58
N GLY A 12 10.07 -7.04 -4.45
CA GLY A 12 10.21 -7.81 -3.22
C GLY A 12 11.49 -7.51 -2.43
N THR A 13 12.15 -6.38 -2.72
CA THR A 13 13.34 -5.92 -1.99
C THR A 13 12.92 -5.06 -0.82
N ASP A 14 13.61 -5.13 0.32
CA ASP A 14 13.35 -4.26 1.47
C ASP A 14 13.34 -2.79 1.04
N THR A 15 12.18 -2.15 1.22
CA THR A 15 12.02 -0.76 0.82
C THR A 15 12.62 0.16 1.88
N LYS A 16 13.24 1.24 1.41
CA LYS A 16 13.66 2.36 2.27
C LYS A 16 12.66 3.49 2.13
N LEU A 17 12.75 4.47 3.03
CA LEU A 17 12.12 5.74 2.80
C LEU A 17 12.77 6.41 1.58
N HIS A 18 11.95 6.97 0.70
CA HIS A 18 12.39 7.79 -0.41
C HIS A 18 12.80 9.19 0.10
N ASP A 19 13.60 9.92 -0.68
CA ASP A 19 13.94 11.31 -0.37
C ASP A 19 12.65 12.17 -0.31
N GLU A 20 11.72 11.91 -1.24
CA GLU A 20 10.33 12.36 -1.13
C GLU A 20 9.43 11.37 -0.40
N PHE A 21 8.67 11.86 0.57
CA PHE A 21 7.73 11.04 1.32
C PHE A 21 6.42 11.76 1.63
N VAL A 22 5.45 11.00 2.11
CA VAL A 22 4.15 11.51 2.56
C VAL A 22 3.85 11.02 3.97
N TRP A 23 2.95 11.71 4.66
CA TRP A 23 2.51 11.26 5.96
C TRP A 23 1.57 10.03 5.85
N PRO A 24 1.66 9.07 6.77
CA PRO A 24 0.79 7.90 6.78
C PRO A 24 -0.71 8.25 6.72
N GLU A 25 -1.14 9.31 7.41
CA GLU A 25 -2.52 9.79 7.39
C GLU A 25 -3.02 10.19 6.00
N ASP A 26 -2.15 10.79 5.16
CA ASP A 26 -2.50 11.20 3.80
C ASP A 26 -2.70 9.96 2.90
N VAL A 27 -1.85 8.94 3.10
CA VAL A 27 -1.97 7.65 2.40
C VAL A 27 -3.24 6.91 2.82
N VAL A 28 -3.55 6.87 4.12
CA VAL A 28 -4.78 6.24 4.62
C VAL A 28 -6.03 6.94 4.07
N SER A 29 -6.03 8.27 4.03
CA SER A 29 -7.10 9.07 3.43
C SER A 29 -7.29 8.77 1.94
N ALA A 30 -6.18 8.57 1.21
CA ALA A 30 -6.21 8.18 -0.20
C ALA A 30 -6.58 6.71 -0.44
N GLY A 31 -6.33 5.84 0.54
CA GLY A 31 -6.42 4.39 0.43
C GLY A 31 -7.79 3.85 0.04
N GLY A 32 -8.88 4.46 0.55
CA GLY A 32 -10.23 4.06 0.18
C GLY A 32 -10.49 4.18 -1.32
N GLY A 33 -10.11 5.31 -1.92
CA GLY A 33 -10.29 5.54 -3.35
C GLY A 33 -9.42 4.63 -4.23
N LEU A 34 -8.16 4.39 -3.82
CA LEU A 34 -7.28 3.43 -4.50
C LEU A 34 -7.86 2.02 -4.48
N CYS A 35 -8.38 1.60 -3.33
CA CYS A 35 -8.99 0.29 -3.17
C CYS A 35 -10.26 0.14 -4.01
N ASP A 36 -11.17 1.12 -3.95
CA ASP A 36 -12.41 1.10 -4.73
C ASP A 36 -12.11 1.03 -6.24
N GLU A 37 -11.13 1.79 -6.72
CA GLU A 37 -10.71 1.75 -8.13
C GLU A 37 -10.10 0.40 -8.51
N ALA A 38 -9.18 -0.13 -7.70
CA ALA A 38 -8.55 -1.43 -7.97
C ALA A 38 -9.59 -2.56 -7.95
N MET A 39 -10.50 -2.56 -6.98
CA MET A 39 -11.57 -3.57 -6.88
C MET A 39 -12.55 -3.47 -8.05
N LYS A 40 -12.91 -2.26 -8.49
CA LYS A 40 -13.75 -2.08 -9.67
C LYS A 40 -13.09 -2.67 -10.92
N ARG A 41 -11.79 -2.45 -11.11
CA ARG A 41 -11.03 -3.06 -12.22
C ARG A 41 -11.01 -4.60 -12.11
N ILE A 42 -10.95 -5.14 -10.89
CA ILE A 42 -11.02 -6.58 -10.65
C ILE A 42 -12.38 -7.15 -11.09
N GLU A 43 -13.47 -6.48 -10.71
CA GLU A 43 -14.83 -6.88 -11.08
C GLU A 43 -15.06 -6.81 -12.60
N GLU A 44 -14.60 -5.75 -13.25
CA GLU A 44 -14.75 -5.54 -14.71
C GLU A 44 -14.00 -6.58 -15.54
N THR A 45 -12.92 -7.15 -15.01
CA THR A 45 -12.08 -8.14 -15.71
C THR A 45 -12.54 -9.58 -15.49
N GLY A 46 -13.62 -9.82 -14.72
CA GLY A 46 -14.17 -11.17 -14.51
C GLY A 46 -13.34 -12.05 -13.58
N LEU A 47 -12.51 -11.42 -12.74
CA LEU A 47 -11.52 -12.11 -11.89
C LEU A 47 -12.11 -13.03 -10.82
N ASP A 48 -13.41 -12.94 -10.55
CA ASP A 48 -14.13 -13.87 -9.67
C ASP A 48 -14.14 -15.32 -10.18
N GLU A 49 -13.66 -15.58 -11.41
CA GLU A 49 -13.57 -16.93 -11.99
C GLU A 49 -12.12 -17.45 -12.10
N ASP A 50 -11.15 -16.61 -12.53
CA ASP A 50 -9.80 -17.07 -12.90
C ASP A 50 -8.63 -16.45 -12.10
N GLY A 51 -8.86 -15.37 -11.34
CA GLY A 51 -7.78 -14.58 -10.74
C GLY A 51 -6.93 -13.80 -11.75
N GLY A 52 -6.14 -12.86 -11.24
CA GLY A 52 -5.38 -11.85 -11.98
C GLY A 52 -5.05 -10.61 -11.17
N VAL A 53 -4.62 -9.56 -11.88
CA VAL A 53 -3.92 -8.41 -11.29
C VAL A 53 -4.62 -7.11 -11.67
N ALA A 54 -4.81 -6.23 -10.69
CA ALA A 54 -5.32 -4.88 -10.90
C ALA A 54 -4.39 -3.83 -10.30
N TYR A 55 -4.41 -2.66 -10.92
CA TYR A 55 -3.59 -1.51 -10.54
C TYR A 55 -4.49 -0.28 -10.42
N ALA A 56 -4.28 0.51 -9.37
CA ALA A 56 -4.86 1.83 -9.19
C ALA A 56 -3.76 2.79 -8.75
N ASN A 57 -3.85 4.06 -9.15
CA ASN A 57 -2.85 5.04 -8.79
C ASN A 57 -3.49 6.38 -8.41
N LYS A 58 -2.78 7.13 -7.57
CA LYS A 58 -3.21 8.45 -7.11
C LYS A 58 -2.01 9.32 -6.85
N VAL A 59 -2.04 10.54 -7.39
CA VAL A 59 -1.04 11.56 -7.09
C VAL A 59 -1.39 12.23 -5.77
N LEU A 60 -0.41 12.28 -4.85
CA LEU A 60 -0.44 13.08 -3.64
C LEU A 60 0.36 14.36 -3.87
N THR A 61 -0.32 15.51 -3.85
CA THR A 61 0.28 16.82 -4.16
C THR A 61 0.88 17.53 -2.95
N ASN A 62 0.89 16.87 -1.80
CA ASN A 62 1.35 17.44 -0.53
C ASN A 62 2.54 16.67 0.05
N ALA A 63 3.30 15.97 -0.81
CA ALA A 63 4.50 15.27 -0.38
C ALA A 63 5.59 16.24 0.07
N PHE A 64 6.52 15.67 0.81
CA PHE A 64 7.63 16.35 1.48
C PHE A 64 8.93 15.84 0.89
N ASP A 65 9.93 16.70 0.81
CA ASP A 65 11.29 16.35 0.41
C ASP A 65 12.25 16.81 1.51
N ASP A 66 12.99 15.86 2.10
CA ASP A 66 13.99 16.16 3.11
C ASP A 66 15.33 16.51 2.45
N GLN A 67 15.47 17.78 2.07
CA GLN A 67 16.75 18.32 1.63
C GLN A 67 17.41 19.12 2.76
N ASN A 68 18.59 18.69 3.18
CA ASN A 68 19.50 19.49 4.02
C ASN A 68 18.88 20.06 5.31
N ASN A 69 18.01 19.30 5.99
CA ASN A 69 17.31 19.65 7.24
C ASN A 69 16.14 20.65 7.08
N TYR A 70 15.61 20.85 5.86
CA TYR A 70 14.41 21.65 5.63
C TYR A 70 13.40 20.84 4.81
N LEU A 71 12.18 20.70 5.33
CA LEU A 71 11.10 20.08 4.57
C LEU A 71 10.57 21.04 3.51
N HIS A 72 10.85 20.72 2.25
CA HIS A 72 10.08 21.27 1.14
C HIS A 72 8.72 20.59 1.12
N LYS A 73 7.65 21.35 0.82
CA LYS A 73 6.27 20.85 0.77
C LYS A 73 5.69 21.10 -0.61
N GLY A 74 4.67 20.32 -0.96
CA GLY A 74 3.95 20.50 -2.22
C GLY A 74 4.60 19.77 -3.39
N ARG A 75 5.39 18.72 -3.08
CA ARG A 75 5.87 17.79 -4.09
C ARG A 75 4.74 16.86 -4.51
N GLU A 76 4.78 16.42 -5.75
CA GLU A 76 3.89 15.40 -6.27
C GLU A 76 4.56 14.04 -6.09
N LEU A 77 3.84 13.11 -5.46
CA LEU A 77 4.29 11.74 -5.27
C LEU A 77 3.18 10.81 -5.76
N LEU A 78 3.53 9.90 -6.67
CA LEU A 78 2.60 8.91 -7.18
C LEU A 78 2.52 7.73 -6.21
N VAL A 79 1.32 7.47 -5.69
CA VAL A 79 1.02 6.26 -4.93
C VAL A 79 0.36 5.26 -5.86
N THR A 80 0.92 4.06 -5.92
CA THR A 80 0.38 2.97 -6.72
C THR A 80 -0.07 1.85 -5.80
N MET A 81 -1.29 1.38 -5.98
CA MET A 81 -1.81 0.16 -5.39
C MET A 81 -1.88 -0.94 -6.44
N THR A 82 -1.32 -2.10 -6.12
CA THR A 82 -1.46 -3.31 -6.92
C THR A 82 -2.19 -4.36 -6.10
N ILE A 83 -3.16 -5.04 -6.70
CA ILE A 83 -3.83 -6.19 -6.11
C ILE A 83 -3.62 -7.37 -7.05
N ASP A 84 -2.88 -8.37 -6.57
CA ASP A 84 -2.70 -9.66 -7.23
C ASP A 84 -3.57 -10.70 -6.52
N TYR A 85 -4.40 -11.42 -7.26
CA TYR A 85 -5.29 -12.45 -6.76
C TYR A 85 -5.16 -13.71 -7.63
N ILE A 86 -4.76 -14.84 -7.05
CA ILE A 86 -4.66 -16.11 -7.77
C ILE A 86 -5.41 -17.18 -6.97
N PRO A 87 -6.60 -17.62 -7.41
CA PRO A 87 -7.32 -18.69 -6.75
C PRO A 87 -6.56 -20.01 -6.89
N PRO A 88 -6.60 -20.90 -5.87
CA PRO A 88 -6.04 -22.25 -6.01
C PRO A 88 -6.75 -23.04 -7.12
N LEU A 89 -5.99 -23.72 -7.98
CA LEU A 89 -6.50 -24.51 -9.13
C LEU A 89 -7.57 -25.57 -8.76
N ALA A 90 -7.63 -26.01 -7.50
CA ALA A 90 -8.58 -27.01 -7.01
C ALA A 90 -9.68 -26.41 -6.10
N ALA A 91 -9.81 -25.08 -6.02
CA ALA A 91 -10.84 -24.45 -5.20
C ALA A 91 -12.23 -24.65 -5.83
N SER A 92 -13.23 -24.94 -4.99
CA SER A 92 -14.62 -24.91 -5.42
C SER A 92 -15.05 -23.48 -5.74
N ARG A 93 -16.13 -23.30 -6.53
CA ARG A 93 -16.72 -21.98 -6.80
C ARG A 93 -16.99 -21.18 -5.52
N ASP A 94 -17.54 -21.83 -4.50
CA ASP A 94 -17.78 -21.20 -3.19
C ASP A 94 -16.47 -20.78 -2.49
N GLY A 95 -15.40 -21.56 -2.68
CA GLY A 95 -14.06 -21.23 -2.19
C GLY A 95 -13.46 -20.01 -2.92
N ILE A 96 -13.62 -19.94 -4.23
CA ILE A 96 -13.19 -18.80 -5.05
C ILE A 96 -13.92 -17.53 -4.59
N GLN A 97 -15.25 -17.57 -4.43
CA GLN A 97 -16.04 -16.45 -3.91
C GLN A 97 -15.64 -16.03 -2.49
N ALA A 98 -15.33 -16.99 -1.60
CA ALA A 98 -14.85 -16.68 -0.26
C ALA A 98 -13.50 -15.95 -0.31
N ILE A 99 -12.59 -16.38 -1.18
CA ILE A 99 -11.29 -15.72 -1.36
C ILE A 99 -11.46 -14.32 -1.95
N ALA A 100 -12.29 -14.15 -2.99
CA ALA A 100 -12.57 -12.83 -3.58
C ALA A 100 -13.14 -11.85 -2.54
N LYS A 101 -14.06 -12.30 -1.67
CA LYS A 101 -14.51 -11.51 -0.53
C LYS A 101 -13.36 -11.14 0.42
N GLY A 102 -12.49 -12.10 0.73
CA GLY A 102 -11.29 -11.88 1.53
C GLY A 102 -10.32 -10.86 0.92
N VAL A 103 -10.20 -10.80 -0.41
CA VAL A 103 -9.40 -9.78 -1.12
C VAL A 103 -9.99 -8.40 -0.93
N ARG A 104 -11.33 -8.25 -1.04
CA ARG A 104 -12.01 -6.97 -0.80
C ARG A 104 -11.83 -6.49 0.65
N ASP A 105 -12.01 -7.40 1.61
CA ASP A 105 -11.81 -7.11 3.03
C ASP A 105 -10.34 -6.75 3.32
N LEU A 106 -9.41 -7.47 2.71
CA LEU A 106 -7.98 -7.17 2.80
C LEU A 106 -7.70 -5.78 2.25
N CYS A 107 -8.13 -5.46 1.03
CA CYS A 107 -7.86 -4.18 0.38
C CYS A 107 -8.31 -2.98 1.23
N SER A 108 -9.51 -3.05 1.82
CA SER A 108 -10.04 -1.98 2.69
C SER A 108 -9.20 -1.73 3.95
N SER A 109 -8.56 -2.78 4.47
CA SER A 109 -7.78 -2.73 5.71
C SER A 109 -6.27 -2.69 5.48
N ALA A 110 -5.82 -3.01 4.27
CA ALA A 110 -4.41 -3.20 3.95
C ALA A 110 -3.63 -1.89 4.05
N VAL A 111 -4.20 -0.80 3.52
CA VAL A 111 -3.57 0.52 3.59
C VAL A 111 -3.39 0.94 5.05
N GLY A 112 -4.44 0.82 5.87
CA GLY A 112 -4.37 1.17 7.30
C GLY A 112 -3.33 0.34 8.05
N ARG A 113 -3.23 -0.95 7.76
CA ARG A 113 -2.22 -1.85 8.36
C ARG A 113 -0.80 -1.54 7.90
N LEU A 114 -0.60 -1.28 6.61
CA LEU A 114 0.68 -0.85 6.08
C LEU A 114 1.11 0.50 6.65
N MET A 115 0.16 1.36 7.03
CA MET A 115 0.45 2.69 7.57
C MET A 115 0.45 2.74 9.11
N ASP A 116 0.30 1.62 9.83
CA ASP A 116 0.39 1.61 11.31
C ASP A 116 1.84 1.88 11.75
N GLY A 117 2.01 2.75 12.75
CA GLY A 117 3.32 3.11 13.29
C GLY A 117 4.00 2.03 14.14
N ARG A 118 3.29 0.98 14.54
CA ARG A 118 3.82 -0.08 15.43
C ARG A 118 4.40 -1.25 14.64
N ASP A 119 3.72 -1.69 13.60
CA ASP A 119 4.05 -2.89 12.82
C ASP A 119 3.82 -2.72 11.30
N GLY A 120 3.52 -1.50 10.85
CA GLY A 120 3.39 -1.14 9.45
C GLY A 120 4.70 -0.71 8.81
N CYS A 121 4.60 -0.34 7.54
CA CYS A 121 5.66 0.21 6.71
C CYS A 121 5.71 1.73 6.83
N THR A 122 6.22 2.16 7.98
CA THR A 122 6.50 3.56 8.28
C THR A 122 7.93 3.73 8.80
N GLU A 123 8.47 4.94 8.71
CA GLU A 123 9.79 5.29 9.24
C GLU A 123 9.76 6.64 9.94
N SER A 124 10.50 6.79 11.04
CA SER A 124 10.61 8.08 11.72
C SER A 124 11.58 9.00 10.98
N VAL A 125 11.11 10.19 10.62
CA VAL A 125 11.90 11.26 10.03
C VAL A 125 12.06 12.39 11.03
N ASN A 126 13.29 12.83 11.26
CA ASN A 126 13.61 13.96 12.11
C ASN A 126 13.85 15.20 11.24
N TRP A 127 13.11 16.29 11.49
CA TRP A 127 13.23 17.50 10.66
C TRP A 127 13.01 18.80 11.45
N PHE A 128 13.52 19.90 10.91
CA PHE A 128 13.46 21.21 11.55
C PHE A 128 12.17 21.98 11.20
N VAL A 129 11.37 22.29 12.22
CA VAL A 129 10.16 23.12 12.07
C VAL A 129 10.52 24.57 12.30
N SER A 130 10.68 25.33 11.22
CA SER A 130 11.07 26.75 11.28
C SER A 130 10.16 27.61 12.15
N GLN A 131 8.84 27.42 12.05
CA GLN A 131 7.83 28.13 12.86
C GLN A 131 7.94 27.87 14.37
N LYS A 132 8.56 26.75 14.78
CA LYS A 132 8.73 26.35 16.18
C LYS A 132 10.18 26.39 16.63
N ALA A 133 11.10 26.76 15.74
CA ALA A 133 12.56 26.79 15.95
C ALA A 133 13.12 25.52 16.63
N LYS A 134 12.63 24.33 16.24
CA LYS A 134 13.04 23.05 16.85
C LYS A 134 12.93 21.88 15.88
N PHE A 135 13.69 20.83 16.17
CA PHE A 135 13.53 19.53 15.52
C PHE A 135 12.31 18.78 16.08
N THR A 136 11.70 17.97 15.23
CA THR A 136 10.58 17.09 15.59
C THR A 136 10.68 15.79 14.81
N ASP A 137 10.20 14.72 15.40
CA ASP A 137 10.06 13.42 14.74
C ASP A 137 8.63 13.25 14.23
N HIS A 138 8.48 12.75 13.01
CA HIS A 138 7.21 12.32 12.43
C HIS A 138 7.37 11.00 11.70
N LEU A 139 6.32 10.20 11.65
CA LEU A 139 6.30 9.00 10.82
C LEU A 139 6.06 9.37 9.36
N ALA A 140 6.82 8.80 8.46
CA ALA A 140 6.66 8.88 7.01
C ALA A 140 6.31 7.51 6.44
N ALA A 141 5.51 7.50 5.38
CA ALA A 141 5.06 6.27 4.72
C ALA A 141 6.16 5.64 3.86
N LYS A 142 6.26 4.31 3.90
CA LYS A 142 7.09 3.50 3.00
C LYS A 142 6.24 2.56 2.18
N GLY A 143 6.80 2.10 1.06
CA GLY A 143 6.22 1.01 0.27
C GLY A 143 6.07 -0.27 1.10
N GLY A 144 5.16 -1.14 0.67
CA GLY A 144 4.97 -2.41 1.33
C GLY A 144 3.87 -3.24 0.73
N GLU A 145 3.75 -4.47 1.20
CA GLU A 145 2.70 -5.39 0.77
C GLU A 145 2.07 -6.11 1.96
N ILE A 146 0.83 -6.55 1.77
CA ILE A 146 0.14 -7.50 2.64
C ILE A 146 -0.33 -8.68 1.81
N GLY A 147 0.18 -9.86 2.16
CA GLY A 147 -0.24 -11.12 1.55
C GLY A 147 -1.40 -11.76 2.31
N MET A 148 -2.37 -12.30 1.57
CA MET A 148 -3.41 -13.19 2.08
C MET A 148 -3.04 -14.65 1.82
N PHE A 149 -3.14 -15.46 2.86
CA PHE A 149 -2.84 -16.88 2.81
C PHE A 149 -4.07 -17.73 3.12
N PHE A 150 -4.26 -18.77 2.31
CA PHE A 150 -5.26 -19.80 2.47
C PHE A 150 -4.62 -21.05 3.10
N ASP A 151 -5.41 -21.80 3.88
CA ASP A 151 -5.02 -23.08 4.49
C ASP A 151 -3.70 -23.07 5.29
N GLY A 152 -3.69 -22.40 6.45
CA GLY A 152 -2.60 -22.58 7.41
C GLY A 152 -1.25 -21.90 7.09
N SER A 153 -1.22 -20.97 6.12
CA SER A 153 -0.16 -19.97 5.86
C SER A 153 0.88 -20.23 4.77
N ASN A 154 0.80 -21.32 4.00
CA ASN A 154 1.75 -21.59 2.91
C ASN A 154 1.23 -21.27 1.50
N ASN A 155 -0.09 -21.19 1.31
CA ASN A 155 -0.68 -20.89 0.00
C ASN A 155 -1.05 -19.41 -0.07
N LYS A 156 -0.14 -18.57 -0.58
CA LYS A 156 -0.45 -17.16 -0.87
C LYS A 156 -1.45 -17.12 -2.02
N VAL A 157 -2.61 -16.53 -1.76
CA VAL A 157 -3.73 -16.45 -2.73
C VAL A 157 -4.00 -15.02 -3.18
N ALA A 158 -3.52 -14.02 -2.43
CA ALA A 158 -3.57 -12.64 -2.89
C ALA A 158 -2.47 -11.79 -2.25
N THR A 159 -2.15 -10.67 -2.87
CA THR A 159 -1.27 -9.62 -2.35
C THR A 159 -1.87 -8.27 -2.66
N VAL A 160 -1.95 -7.39 -1.65
CA VAL A 160 -2.16 -5.95 -1.85
C VAL A 160 -0.83 -5.27 -1.61
N GLN A 161 -0.36 -4.50 -2.58
CA GLN A 161 0.91 -3.78 -2.53
C GLN A 161 0.67 -2.28 -2.69
N LEU A 162 1.44 -1.49 -1.94
CA LEU A 162 1.57 -0.05 -2.08
C LEU A 162 3.01 0.30 -2.47
N GLY A 163 3.15 1.05 -3.55
CA GLY A 163 4.41 1.62 -4.02
C GLY A 163 4.34 3.14 -4.10
N PHE A 164 5.51 3.77 -3.99
CA PHE A 164 5.68 5.21 -4.13
C PHE A 164 6.72 5.47 -5.22
N SER A 165 6.45 6.41 -6.10
CA SER A 165 7.41 6.86 -7.11
C SER A 165 7.28 8.36 -7.33
N GLU A 166 8.37 8.99 -7.78
CA GLU A 166 8.32 10.35 -8.30
C GLU A 166 7.32 10.41 -9.47
N ASP A 167 6.44 11.40 -9.45
CA ASP A 167 5.66 11.73 -10.65
C ASP A 167 6.61 12.47 -11.60
N SER A 168 7.18 11.73 -12.55
CA SER A 168 8.15 12.28 -13.50
C SER A 168 7.39 13.12 -14.52
N ASN A 169 7.50 14.45 -14.40
CA ASN A 169 7.25 15.37 -15.50
C ASN A 169 8.32 15.23 -16.58
#